data_AF-A0A9E3IKR4-F1
#
_entry.id   AF-A0A9E3IKR4-F1
#
_cell.length_a   1.000
_cell.length_b   1.000
_cell.length_c   1.000
_cell.angle_alpha   90.00
_cell.angle_beta   90.00
_cell.angle_gamma   90.00
#
_symmetry.space_group_name_H-M   'P 1'
#
loop_
_entity.id
_entity.type
_entity.pdbx_description
1 polymer ?
#
loop_
_entity_poly.entity_id
_entity_poly.type
_entity_poly.pdbx_seq_one_letter_code
_entity_poly.pdbx_strand_id
1 'polypeptide(L)' 'SQQLATIAEPTGLQGWQLADELRRAFARQPPSGRVARPIAVTTELLYQLGQQEVDGALPYRAEYRQQWFGSPRSGDKLH' A
#
# COMPACT_ATOMS: atom_id res chain seq x y z
N SER A 1 -31.03 -3.41 -12.27
CA SER A 1 -30.20 -2.64 -11.32
C SER A 1 -28.76 -2.75 -11.79
N GLN A 2 -28.15 -1.68 -12.29
CA GLN A 2 -26.74 -1.66 -12.66
C GLN A 2 -26.01 -0.94 -11.51
N GLN A 3 -25.36 -1.67 -10.61
CA GLN A 3 -24.39 -1.02 -9.71
C GLN A 3 -23.21 -0.57 -10.57
N LEU A 4 -23.06 0.74 -10.72
CA LEU A 4 -22.19 1.35 -11.74
C LEU A 4 -20.73 1.55 -11.27
N ALA A 5 -20.50 1.66 -9.96
CA ALA A 5 -19.16 1.69 -9.35
C ALA A 5 -19.29 1.63 -7.82
N THR A 6 -18.26 1.19 -7.11
CA THR A 6 -18.10 1.35 -5.66
C THR A 6 -16.73 1.94 -5.36
N ILE A 7 -16.61 2.70 -4.27
CA ILE A 7 -15.33 3.19 -3.80
C ILE A 7 -14.76 2.19 -2.79
N ALA A 8 -13.59 1.64 -3.11
CA ALA A 8 -12.85 0.79 -2.19
C ALA A 8 -11.83 1.61 -1.40
N GLU A 9 -11.85 1.43 -0.09
CA GLU A 9 -10.76 1.83 0.80
C GLU A 9 -9.68 0.74 0.78
N PRO A 10 -8.47 1.02 0.29
CA PRO A 10 -7.43 0.00 0.14
C PRO A 10 -6.87 -0.39 1.51
N THR A 11 -7.50 -1.39 2.15
CA THR A 11 -7.18 -1.81 3.52
C THR A 11 -5.73 -2.25 3.69
N GLY A 12 -5.15 -2.90 2.67
CA GLY A 12 -3.74 -3.26 2.64
C GLY A 12 -2.83 -2.03 2.75
N LEU A 13 -3.03 -1.03 1.88
CA LEU A 13 -2.30 0.24 1.93
C LEU A 13 -2.45 0.94 3.30
N GLN A 14 -3.67 1.02 3.85
CA GLN A 14 -3.92 1.67 5.13
C GLN A 14 -3.19 0.99 6.29
N GLY A 15 -3.14 -0.35 6.31
CA GLY A 15 -2.40 -1.10 7.32
C GLY A 15 -0.89 -0.78 7.29
N TRP A 16 -0.31 -0.68 6.10
CA TRP A 16 1.11 -0.29 5.95
C TRP A 16 1.37 1.16 6.36
N GLN A 17 0.46 2.07 6.01
CA GLN A 17 0.56 3.46 6.45
C GLN A 17 0.50 3.58 7.98
N LEU A 18 -0.41 2.84 8.64
CA LEU A 18 -0.50 2.81 10.09
C LEU A 18 0.80 2.29 10.73
N ALA A 19 1.39 1.24 10.16
CA ALA A 19 2.67 0.72 10.62
C ALA A 19 3.81 1.75 10.48
N ASP A 20 3.85 2.53 9.39
CA ASP A 20 4.84 3.62 9.23
C ASP A 20 4.64 4.74 10.25
N GLU A 21 3.39 5.13 10.52
CA GLU A 21 3.11 6.17 11.53
C GLU A 21 3.48 5.72 12.94
N LEU A 22 3.23 4.45 13.29
CA LEU A 22 3.69 3.88 14.56
C LEU A 22 5.22 3.88 14.64
N ARG A 23 5.90 3.42 13.58
CA ARG A 23 7.37 3.45 13.50
C ARG A 23 7.92 4.87 13.70
N ARG A 24 7.34 5.87 13.03
CA ARG A 24 7.71 7.28 13.17
C ARG A 24 7.49 7.80 14.57
N ALA A 25 6.33 7.52 15.16
CA ALA A 25 5.99 7.94 16.52
C ALA A 25 6.99 7.40 17.55
N PHE A 26 7.30 6.10 17.49
CA PHE A 26 8.31 5.50 18.38
C PHE A 26 9.72 6.07 18.16
N ALA A 27 10.05 6.46 16.93
CA ALA A 27 11.32 7.10 16.58
C ALA A 27 11.34 8.63 16.79
N ARG A 28 10.27 9.23 17.32
CA ARG A 28 10.09 10.70 17.45
C ARG A 28 10.29 11.46 16.13
N GLN A 29 9.95 10.83 15.02
CA GLN A 29 9.94 11.46 13.71
C GLN A 29 8.61 12.19 13.48
N PRO A 30 8.58 13.25 12.67
CA PRO A 30 7.32 13.86 12.26
C PRO A 30 6.42 12.84 11.55
N PRO A 31 5.09 12.99 11.61
CA PRO A 31 4.16 12.13 10.90
C PRO A 31 4.41 12.21 9.38
N SER A 32 4.06 11.16 8.64
CA SER A 32 4.35 11.12 7.19
C SER A 32 3.52 12.12 6.38
N GLY A 33 2.34 12.50 6.90
CA GLY A 33 1.38 13.36 6.21
C GLY A 33 0.70 12.68 5.01
N ARG A 34 0.87 11.37 4.83
CA ARG A 34 0.25 10.63 3.73
C ARG A 34 -1.27 10.59 3.90
N VAL A 35 -1.98 10.70 2.77
CA VAL A 35 -3.43 10.48 2.68
C VAL A 35 -3.64 9.43 1.60
N ALA A 36 -4.18 8.28 1.98
CA ALA A 36 -4.50 7.22 1.02
C ALA A 36 -5.60 7.73 0.08
N ARG A 37 -5.40 7.53 -1.24
CA ARG A 37 -6.43 7.85 -2.23
C ARG A 37 -7.40 6.67 -2.35
N PRO A 38 -8.72 6.92 -2.37
CA PRO A 38 -9.70 5.87 -2.63
C PRO A 38 -9.51 5.30 -4.04
N ILE A 39 -9.86 4.02 -4.21
CA ILE A 39 -9.86 3.35 -5.52
C ILE A 39 -11.30 3.29 -6.03
N ALA A 40 -11.54 3.88 -7.20
CA ALA A 40 -12.82 3.70 -7.89
C ALA A 40 -12.85 2.30 -8.51
N VAL A 41 -13.78 1.47 -8.05
CA VAL A 41 -13.99 0.11 -8.51
C VAL A 41 -15.18 0.08 -9.46
N THR A 42 -14.93 -0.24 -10.73
CA THR A 42 -15.97 -0.47 -11.73
C THR A 42 -16.16 -1.96 -12.00
N THR A 43 -17.25 -2.32 -12.65
CA THR A 43 -17.53 -3.72 -13.04
C THR A 43 -16.44 -4.26 -13.97
N GLU A 44 -15.94 -3.44 -14.90
CA GLU A 44 -14.85 -3.79 -15.81
C GLU A 44 -13.56 -4.07 -15.03
N LEU A 45 -13.25 -3.24 -14.03
CA LEU A 45 -12.10 -3.46 -13.17
C LEU A 45 -12.23 -4.76 -12.37
N LEU A 46 -13.42 -5.06 -11.85
CA LEU A 46 -13.68 -6.32 -11.14
C LEU A 46 -13.46 -7.55 -12.04
N TYR A 47 -13.93 -7.50 -13.30
CA TYR A 47 -13.69 -8.57 -14.26
C TYR A 47 -12.21 -8.75 -14.58
N GLN A 48 -11.44 -7.67 -14.66
CA GLN A 48 -10.00 -7.71 -14.90
C GLN A 48 -9.22 -8.24 -13.69
N LEU A 49 -9.61 -7.85 -12.47
CA LEU A 49 -8.96 -8.29 -11.22
C LEU A 49 -9.21 -9.77 -10.93
N GLY A 50 -10.40 -10.28 -11.25
CA GLY A 50 -10.79 -11.66 -10.93
C GLY A 50 -10.73 -11.92 -9.41
N GLN A 51 -9.72 -12.66 -8.95
CA GLN A 51 -9.48 -12.98 -7.54
C GLN A 51 -8.35 -12.15 -6.90
N GLN A 52 -7.78 -11.19 -7.64
CA GLN A 52 -6.70 -10.35 -7.14
C GLN A 52 -7.21 -9.25 -6.19
N GLU A 53 -6.35 -8.79 -5.29
CA GLU A 53 -6.64 -7.65 -4.42
C GLU A 53 -6.78 -6.37 -5.25
N VAL A 54 -7.75 -5.52 -4.90
CA VAL A 54 -8.03 -4.24 -5.59
C VAL A 54 -6.82 -3.30 -5.58
N ASP A 55 -6.00 -3.36 -4.53
CA ASP A 55 -4.78 -2.58 -4.37
C ASP A 55 -3.51 -3.36 -4.76
N GLY A 56 -3.63 -4.57 -5.29
CA GLY A 56 -2.49 -5.46 -5.57
C GLY A 56 -1.51 -4.92 -6.60
N ALA A 57 -1.97 -4.07 -7.51
CA ALA A 57 -1.12 -3.39 -8.50
C ALA A 57 -0.39 -2.15 -7.96
N LEU A 58 -0.78 -1.65 -6.78
CA LEU A 58 -0.15 -0.47 -6.20
C LEU A 58 1.23 -0.84 -5.60
N PRO A 59 2.29 -0.05 -5.86
CA PRO A 59 3.66 -0.40 -5.46
C PRO A 59 3.95 -0.21 -3.96
N TYR A 60 2.96 0.15 -3.14
CA TYR A 60 3.16 0.63 -1.77
C TYR A 60 3.98 -0.32 -0.89
N ARG A 61 3.81 -1.64 -1.02
CA ARG A 61 4.60 -2.63 -0.24
C ARG A 61 6.08 -2.54 -0.56
N ALA A 62 6.43 -2.34 -1.83
CA ALA A 62 7.83 -2.18 -2.25
C ALA A 62 8.40 -0.86 -1.74
N GLU A 63 7.64 0.23 -1.85
CA GLU A 63 8.05 1.56 -1.37
C GLU A 63 8.33 1.58 0.14
N TYR A 64 7.42 1.04 0.96
CA TYR A 64 7.62 0.98 2.41
C TYR A 64 8.81 0.11 2.78
N ARG A 65 9.00 -1.06 2.13
CA ARG A 65 10.18 -1.90 2.38
C ARG A 65 11.49 -1.18 2.06
N GLN A 66 11.53 -0.47 0.93
CA GLN A 66 12.69 0.35 0.57
C GLN A 66 12.92 1.46 1.60
N GLN A 67 11.87 2.11 2.08
CA GLN A 67 11.97 3.17 3.09
C GLN A 67 12.44 2.65 4.46
N TRP A 68 12.03 1.45 4.85
CA TRP A 68 12.33 0.90 6.18
C TRP A 68 13.69 0.21 6.24
N PHE A 69 14.08 -0.52 5.19
CA PHE A 69 15.26 -1.38 5.17
C PHE A 69 16.36 -0.90 4.21
N GLY A 70 16.07 0.08 3.36
CA GLY A 70 16.98 0.49 2.28
C GLY A 70 17.05 -0.54 1.15
N SER A 71 17.76 -0.19 0.07
CA SER A 71 18.15 -1.19 -0.94
C SER A 71 19.17 -2.16 -0.35
N PRO A 72 19.17 -3.46 -0.72
CA PRO A 72 20.26 -4.35 -0.34
C PRO A 72 21.58 -3.72 -0.77
N ARG A 73 22.52 -3.55 0.17
CA ARG A 73 23.87 -3.13 -0.21
C ARG A 73 24.44 -4.21 -1.11
N SER A 74 25.03 -3.82 -2.25
CA SER A 74 25.75 -4.74 -3.13
C SER A 74 26.93 -5.34 -2.36
N GLY A 75 26.70 -6.43 -1.64
CA GLY A 75 27.69 -7.01 -0.72
C GLY A 75 27.12 -7.99 0.30
N ASP A 76 25.85 -7.88 0.69
CA ASP A 76 25.23 -8.83 1.63
C ASP A 76 24.87 -10.13 0.90
N LYS A 77 25.87 -10.96 0.60
CA LYS A 77 25.65 -12.39 0.45
C LYS A 77 25.40 -12.94 1.85
N LEU A 78 24.14 -13.26 2.14
CA LEU A 78 23.77 -14.05 3.30
C LEU A 78 24.52 -15.39 3.21
N HIS A 79 25.42 -15.61 4.17
CA HIS A 79 26.02 -16.90 4.48
C HIS A 79 25.06 -17.71 5.38
#